data_AF-W1WW89-F1
#
_entry.id   AF-W1WW89-F1
#
_cell.length_a   1.000
_cell.length_b   1.000
_cell.length_c   1.000
_cell.angle_alpha   90.00
_cell.angle_beta   90.00
_cell.angle_gamma   90.00
#
_symmetry.space_group_name_H-M   'P 1'
#
loop_
_entity.id
_entity.type
_entity.pdbx_description
1 polymer ?
#
loop_
_entity_poly.entity_id
_entity_poly.type
_entity_poly.pdbx_seq_one_letter_code
_entity_poly.pdbx_strand_id
1 'polypeptide(L)'
;TIRDHTLANGVLYYYQETHQHYDFHPVHRLDKDTSGIVIIAKTSVVQHAFDKKRTHFHKNYDAIVEGQLPANSISIQWPIGRKPGSII
;
A
#
# COMPACT_ATOMS: atom_id res chain seq x y z
N THR A 1 -12.26 4.01 17.22
CA THR A 1 -13.14 3.08 16.51
C THR A 1 -12.32 1.91 16.05
N ILE A 2 -12.58 0.70 16.55
CA ILE A 2 -11.90 -0.51 16.05
C ILE A 2 -12.40 -0.70 14.60
N ARG A 3 -11.48 -0.77 13.64
CA ARG A 3 -11.81 -1.09 12.25
C ARG A 3 -11.56 -2.57 12.05
N ASP A 4 -12.61 -3.31 11.76
CA ASP A 4 -12.55 -4.73 11.47
C ASP A 4 -12.30 -4.98 9.97
N HIS A 5 -11.91 -6.20 9.62
CA HIS A 5 -11.66 -6.65 8.25
C HIS A 5 -10.57 -5.88 7.48
N THR A 6 -9.52 -5.43 8.18
CA THR A 6 -8.34 -4.85 7.53
C THR A 6 -7.26 -5.89 7.30
N LEU A 7 -6.33 -5.59 6.39
CA LEU A 7 -5.13 -6.40 6.21
C LEU A 7 -4.33 -6.55 7.51
N ALA A 8 -4.32 -5.52 8.37
CA ALA A 8 -3.63 -5.58 9.66
C ALA A 8 -4.20 -6.68 10.55
N ASN A 9 -5.53 -6.81 10.63
CA ASN A 9 -6.18 -7.89 11.38
C ASN A 9 -5.78 -9.27 10.83
N GLY A 10 -5.79 -9.43 9.51
CA GLY A 10 -5.45 -10.70 8.86
C GLY A 10 -3.99 -11.10 9.07
N VAL A 11 -3.05 -10.15 9.00
CA VAL A 11 -1.63 -10.42 9.23
C VAL A 11 -1.35 -10.78 10.69
N LEU A 12 -1.98 -10.06 11.65
CA LEU A 12 -1.83 -10.36 13.07
C LEU A 12 -2.40 -11.76 13.41
N TYR A 13 -3.54 -12.12 12.82
CA TYR A 13 -4.09 -13.47 12.93
C TYR A 13 -3.11 -14.53 12.39
N TYR A 14 -2.55 -14.30 11.19
CA TYR A 14 -1.55 -15.20 10.61
C TYR A 14 -0.32 -15.39 11.52
N TYR A 15 0.19 -14.30 12.11
CA TYR A 15 1.31 -14.39 13.05
C TYR A 15 0.97 -15.21 14.28
N GLN A 16 -0.23 -15.04 14.84
CA GLN A 16 -0.70 -15.83 15.97
C GLN A 16 -0.76 -17.33 15.63
N GLU A 17 -1.42 -17.69 14.52
CA GLU A 17 -1.57 -19.10 14.09
C GLU A 17 -0.23 -19.78 13.79
N THR A 18 0.75 -19.00 13.36
CA THR A 18 2.10 -19.49 13.01
C THR A 18 3.12 -19.28 14.13
N HIS A 19 2.69 -18.91 15.34
CA HIS A 19 3.54 -18.71 16.53
C HIS A 19 4.68 -17.71 16.30
N GLN A 20 4.40 -16.65 15.53
CA GLN A 20 5.33 -15.57 15.27
C GLN A 20 5.04 -14.38 16.20
N HIS A 21 6.08 -13.90 16.88
CA HIS A 21 5.99 -12.74 17.78
C HIS A 21 6.37 -11.45 17.04
N TYR A 22 5.51 -10.99 16.14
CA TYR A 22 5.69 -9.75 15.39
C TYR A 22 4.44 -8.89 15.41
N ASP A 23 4.64 -7.58 15.32
CA ASP A 23 3.56 -6.60 15.13
C ASP A 23 3.36 -6.29 13.63
N PHE A 24 2.32 -5.52 13.31
CA PHE A 24 2.01 -5.10 11.95
C PHE A 24 2.79 -3.84 11.54
N HIS A 25 3.77 -3.99 10.63
CA HIS A 25 4.61 -2.89 10.14
C HIS A 25 4.52 -2.73 8.60
N PRO A 26 3.53 -2.00 8.05
CA PRO A 26 3.34 -1.87 6.61
C PRO A 26 4.39 -0.95 5.99
N VAL A 27 5.07 -1.39 4.92
CA VAL A 27 6.00 -0.56 4.16
C VAL A 27 5.25 0.34 3.16
N HIS A 28 4.16 -0.18 2.59
CA HIS A 28 3.23 0.61 1.78
C HIS A 28 1.82 0.01 1.85
N ARG A 29 0.86 0.71 1.26
CA ARG A 29 -0.54 0.29 1.22
C ARG A 29 -1.06 0.25 -0.21
N LEU A 30 -2.23 -0.37 -0.36
CA LEU A 30 -3.13 -0.22 -1.50
C LEU A 30 -4.43 0.43 -1.01
N ASP A 31 -5.21 0.95 -1.94
CA ASP A 31 -6.58 1.37 -1.67
C ASP A 31 -7.47 0.14 -1.46
N LYS A 32 -8.61 0.32 -0.78
CA LYS A 32 -9.47 -0.78 -0.33
C LYS A 32 -9.87 -1.71 -1.49
N ASP A 33 -10.20 -1.13 -2.63
CA ASP A 33 -10.72 -1.85 -3.80
C ASP A 33 -9.63 -2.08 -4.86
N THR A 34 -8.36 -1.90 -4.49
CA THR A 34 -7.20 -2.18 -5.35
C THR A 34 -6.52 -3.47 -4.89
N SER A 35 -6.60 -4.50 -5.73
CA SER A 35 -5.85 -5.75 -5.51
C SER A 35 -4.36 -5.58 -5.83
N GLY A 36 -3.50 -6.38 -5.20
CA GLY A 36 -2.11 -6.46 -5.61
C GLY A 36 -1.16 -6.80 -4.47
N ILE A 37 0.12 -6.59 -4.74
CA ILE A 37 1.22 -6.91 -3.84
C ILE A 37 1.40 -5.79 -2.82
N VAL A 38 1.62 -6.17 -1.56
CA VAL A 38 2.02 -5.28 -0.46
C VAL A 38 3.18 -5.87 0.31
N ILE A 39 4.05 -5.00 0.83
CA ILE A 39 5.18 -5.40 1.66
C ILE A 39 4.89 -5.06 3.12
N ILE A 40 4.93 -6.08 3.97
CA ILE A 40 4.83 -5.94 5.42
C ILE A 40 6.17 -6.34 6.02
N ALA A 41 6.81 -5.41 6.71
CA ALA A 41 8.02 -5.70 7.48
C ALA A 41 7.63 -6.47 8.76
N LYS A 42 8.49 -7.40 9.18
CA LYS A 42 8.29 -8.13 10.45
C LYS A 42 8.71 -7.32 11.67
N THR A 43 9.55 -6.29 11.49
CA THR A 43 10.02 -5.44 12.60
C THR A 43 9.97 -3.98 12.20
N SER A 44 9.75 -3.11 13.19
CA SER A 44 9.76 -1.65 13.04
C SER A 44 11.09 -1.12 12.50
N VAL A 45 12.21 -1.74 12.88
CA VAL A 45 13.55 -1.36 12.40
C VAL A 45 13.67 -1.55 10.89
N VAL A 46 13.13 -2.66 10.35
CA VAL A 46 13.15 -2.91 8.90
C VAL A 46 12.21 -1.95 8.17
N GLN A 47 11.02 -1.68 8.70
CA GLN A 47 10.10 -0.68 8.14
C GLN A 47 10.79 0.69 8.02
N HIS A 48 11.41 1.16 9.10
CA HIS A 48 12.14 2.43 9.13
C HIS A 48 13.33 2.47 8.15
N ALA A 49 13.98 1.33 7.92
CA ALA A 49 15.06 1.24 6.95
C ALA A 49 14.58 1.47 5.51
N PHE A 50 13.36 1.06 5.17
CA PHE A 50 12.74 1.36 3.87
C PHE A 50 12.49 2.85 3.68
N ASP A 51 12.02 3.54 4.72
CA ASP A 51 11.75 4.98 4.68
C ASP A 51 13.03 5.80 4.52
N LYS A 52 14.06 5.48 5.32
CA LYS A 52 15.33 6.21 5.32
C LYS A 52 16.11 6.08 4.02
N LYS A 53 16.11 4.90 3.42
CA LYS A 53 16.90 4.64 2.20
C LYS A 53 16.27 5.24 0.94
N ARG A 54 15.06 5.81 1.02
CA ARG A 54 14.25 6.16 -0.16
C ARG A 54 14.26 5.01 -1.17
N THR A 55 14.09 3.78 -0.68
CA THR A 55 14.20 2.60 -1.51
C THR A 55 13.25 2.74 -2.70
N HIS A 56 13.83 2.80 -3.90
CA HIS A 56 13.05 2.96 -5.12
C HIS A 56 12.38 1.61 -5.44
N PHE A 57 11.07 1.55 -5.22
CA PHE A 57 10.26 0.44 -5.65
C PHE A 57 9.79 0.69 -7.09
N HIS A 58 10.09 -0.24 -7.97
CA HIS A 58 9.39 -0.32 -9.25
C HIS A 58 8.03 -0.97 -9.00
N LYS A 59 6.95 -0.21 -9.16
CA LYS A 59 5.57 -0.71 -8.99
C LYS A 59 4.87 -0.68 -10.33
N ASN A 60 4.43 -1.85 -10.78
CA ASN A 60 3.65 -2.03 -12.00
C ASN A 60 2.24 -2.46 -11.62
N TYR A 61 1.26 -1.88 -12.29
CA TYR A 61 -0.15 -2.14 -12.08
C TYR A 61 -0.82 -2.37 -13.43
N ASP A 62 -1.64 -3.40 -13.50
CA ASP A 62 -2.56 -3.58 -14.60
C ASP A 62 -3.88 -2.89 -14.25
N ALA A 63 -4.48 -2.20 -15.23
CA ALA A 63 -5.74 -1.50 -15.06
C ALA A 63 -6.57 -1.55 -16.34
N ILE A 64 -7.89 -1.59 -16.18
CA ILE A 64 -8.85 -1.34 -17.25
C ILE A 64 -9.30 0.11 -17.13
N VAL A 65 -9.24 0.84 -18.23
CA VAL A 65 -9.60 2.26 -18.29
C VAL A 65 -10.77 2.48 -19.23
N GLU A 66 -11.55 3.53 -18.98
CA GLU A 66 -12.64 3.95 -19.85
C GLU A 66 -12.10 4.79 -21.02
N GLY A 67 -12.69 4.61 -22.21
CA GLY A 67 -12.36 5.38 -23.41
C GLY A 67 -11.15 4.85 -24.18
N GLN A 68 -10.58 5.71 -25.03
CA GLN A 68 -9.42 5.41 -25.85
C GLN A 68 -8.24 6.26 -25.42
N LEU A 69 -7.08 5.63 -25.19
CA LEU A 69 -5.86 6.35 -24.89
C LEU A 69 -5.37 7.10 -26.13
N PRO A 70 -4.92 8.37 -26.01
CA PRO A 70 -4.44 9.16 -27.15
C PRO A 70 -3.11 8.66 -27.72
N ALA A 71 -2.38 7.79 -27.00
CA ALA A 71 -1.13 7.18 -27.43
C ALA A 71 -0.89 5.85 -26.69
N ASN A 72 0.01 5.03 -27.23
CA ASN A 72 0.42 3.75 -26.62
C ASN A 72 1.19 3.92 -25.30
N SER A 73 1.78 5.10 -25.08
CA SER A 73 2.50 5.44 -23.85
C SER A 73 2.25 6.89 -23.50
N ILE A 74 1.92 7.14 -22.23
CA ILE A 74 1.57 8.46 -21.71
C ILE A 74 2.20 8.59 -20.32
N SER A 75 2.79 9.76 -20.06
CA SER A 75 3.31 10.12 -18.74
C SER A 75 2.49 11.28 -18.17
N ILE A 76 1.90 11.07 -17.00
CA ILE A 76 1.15 12.10 -16.27
C ILE A 76 2.01 12.62 -15.12
N GLN A 77 2.46 13.87 -15.21
CA GLN A 77 3.36 14.52 -14.25
C GLN A 77 2.69 15.76 -13.64
N TRP A 78 1.64 15.55 -12.85
CA TRP A 78 0.86 16.63 -12.23
C TRP A 78 0.88 16.50 -10.70
N PRO A 79 0.92 17.62 -9.95
CA PRO A 79 0.86 17.57 -8.49
C PRO A 79 -0.50 17.03 -8.02
N ILE A 80 -0.49 16.20 -6.98
CA ILE A 80 -1.69 15.65 -6.34
C ILE A 80 -1.89 16.35 -5.01
N GLY A 81 -3.09 16.91 -4.79
CA GLY A 81 -3.47 17.59 -3.56
C GLY A 81 -4.80 17.07 -3.03
N ARG A 82 -5.06 17.30 -1.74
CA ARG A 82 -6.37 17.00 -1.16
C ARG A 82 -7.41 17.99 -1.68
N LYS A 83 -8.58 17.48 -2.03
CA LYS A 83 -9.74 18.32 -2.37
C LYS A 83 -10.18 19.12 -1.13
N PRO A 84 -10.43 20.44 -1.23
CA PRO A 84 -10.94 21.24 -0.12
C PRO A 84 -12.21 20.63 0.49
N GLY A 85 -12.29 20.58 1.82
CA GLY A 85 -13.41 19.98 2.54
C GLY A 85 -13.44 18.45 2.55
N SER A 86 -12.43 17.76 2.00
CA SER A 86 -12.32 16.30 2.12
C SER A 86 -12.12 15.90 3.58
N ILE A 87 -13.03 15.06 4.09
CA ILE A 87 -12.93 14.43 5.41
C ILE A 87 -12.15 13.11 5.40
N ILE A 88 -11.75 12.65 4.20
CA ILE A 88 -10.79 11.56 3.98
C ILE A 88 -9.39 12.16 3.90
#